data_AF-A0A848YDF1-F1
#
_entry.id   AF-A0A848YDF1-F1
#
_cell.length_a   1.000
_cell.length_b   1.000
_cell.length_c   1.000
_cell.angle_alpha   90.00
_cell.angle_beta   90.00
_cell.angle_gamma   90.00
#
_symmetry.space_group_name_H-M   'P 1'
#
loop_
_entity.id
_entity.type
_entity.pdbx_description
1 polymer ?
#
loop_
_entity_poly.entity_id
_entity_poly.type
_entity_poly.pdbx_seq_one_letter_code
_entity_poly.pdbx_strand_id
1 'polypeptide(L)'
;MDAFANSTDAHGRTPVPNSPGVMFEMLRSFTTLAGTLNLSRAVIALGSTRQTVRRHIQQLEELRGEQLFEVHDRQYVLTEAGSRSVREAEMILSRTDAWIAGHKDHVAGLARVMFEQDLERPFYAQQHPVNTIWQVGPPLIKRALQVWVEAQAQIEHPAMQAIDPYLVAYRKFHGDWLCVRIGEQSAYATWLGSTWARSAIGRSLHDDKMRSPSDEFVAEAYDSALLGGQAR
;
A
#
# COMPACT_ATOMS: atom_id res chain seq x y z
N MET A 1 -30.43 33.85 -18.89
CA MET A 1 -31.38 33.75 -17.76
C MET A 1 -32.07 32.41 -17.92
N ASP A 2 -31.45 31.31 -17.54
CA ASP A 2 -31.37 30.69 -16.20
C ASP A 2 -32.11 29.34 -16.36
N ALA A 3 -31.70 28.19 -15.86
CA ALA A 3 -30.70 27.82 -14.87
C ALA A 3 -30.27 26.37 -15.16
N PHE A 4 -28.97 26.11 -15.26
CA PHE A 4 -28.47 24.76 -14.98
C PHE A 4 -28.49 24.62 -13.46
N ALA A 5 -29.55 23.96 -12.97
CA ALA A 5 -29.74 23.68 -11.57
C ALA A 5 -28.54 22.88 -11.04
N ASN A 6 -27.79 23.53 -10.15
CA ASN A 6 -26.67 22.98 -9.42
C ASN A 6 -27.25 21.98 -8.38
N SER A 7 -27.30 20.70 -8.73
CA SER A 7 -27.77 19.64 -7.82
C SER A 7 -26.66 19.29 -6.84
N THR A 8 -26.60 20.03 -5.74
CA THR A 8 -25.80 19.70 -4.56
C THR A 8 -26.47 18.53 -3.82
N ASP A 9 -25.70 17.53 -3.39
CA ASP A 9 -26.24 16.49 -2.51
C ASP A 9 -26.56 17.08 -1.11
N ALA A 10 -27.31 16.34 -0.30
CA ALA A 10 -27.78 16.78 1.02
C ALA A 10 -26.65 17.13 2.02
N HIS A 11 -25.37 16.99 1.64
CA HIS A 11 -24.19 17.27 2.45
C HIS A 11 -23.25 18.31 1.82
N GLY A 12 -23.69 19.02 0.78
CA GLY A 12 -22.87 20.08 0.17
C GLY A 12 -21.67 19.58 -0.63
N ARG A 13 -21.63 18.29 -1.00
CA ARG A 13 -20.54 17.71 -1.78
C ARG A 13 -20.90 17.70 -3.26
N THR A 14 -19.90 18.01 -4.08
CA THR A 14 -19.98 17.92 -5.54
C THR A 14 -20.28 16.46 -5.94
N PRO A 15 -21.20 16.20 -6.88
CA PRO A 15 -21.52 14.84 -7.31
C PRO A 15 -20.28 14.11 -7.84
N VAL A 16 -20.01 12.92 -7.31
CA VAL A 16 -18.95 12.02 -7.80
C VAL A 16 -19.22 11.71 -9.29
N PRO A 17 -18.21 11.67 -10.17
CA PRO A 17 -18.42 11.41 -11.59
C PRO A 17 -19.17 10.10 -11.81
N ASN A 18 -20.21 10.12 -12.63
CA ASN A 18 -21.07 8.98 -12.93
C ASN A 18 -20.38 7.81 -13.68
N SER A 19 -19.06 7.86 -13.92
CA SER A 19 -18.32 6.80 -14.61
C SER A 19 -17.02 6.43 -13.87
N PRO A 20 -16.91 5.20 -13.35
CA PRO A 20 -15.71 4.67 -12.71
C PRO A 20 -14.44 4.79 -13.58
N GLY A 21 -14.58 4.66 -14.91
CA GLY A 21 -13.45 4.76 -15.83
C GLY A 21 -12.83 6.16 -15.88
N VAL A 22 -13.61 7.22 -15.67
CA VAL A 22 -13.09 8.59 -15.66
C VAL A 22 -12.31 8.85 -14.37
N MET A 23 -12.78 8.35 -13.22
CA MET A 23 -12.05 8.47 -11.95
C MET A 23 -10.68 7.79 -12.04
N PHE A 24 -10.61 6.60 -12.62
CA PHE A 24 -9.34 5.89 -12.81
C PHE A 24 -8.35 6.71 -13.65
N GLU A 25 -8.80 7.28 -14.77
CA GLU A 25 -7.97 8.14 -15.62
C GLU A 25 -7.58 9.46 -14.94
N MET A 26 -8.43 10.00 -14.05
CA MET A 26 -8.07 11.14 -13.22
C MET A 26 -6.93 10.81 -12.26
N LEU A 27 -7.01 9.68 -11.56
CA LEU A 27 -5.95 9.22 -10.66
C LEU A 27 -4.65 8.97 -11.43
N ARG A 28 -4.70 8.32 -12.60
CA ARG A 28 -3.51 8.12 -13.46
C ARG A 28 -2.88 9.44 -13.88
N SER A 29 -3.71 10.43 -14.23
CA SER A 29 -3.24 11.76 -14.62
C SER A 29 -2.57 12.48 -13.45
N PHE A 30 -3.15 12.39 -12.26
CA PHE A 30 -2.61 12.96 -11.03
C PHE A 30 -1.26 12.35 -10.65
N THR A 31 -1.17 11.02 -10.50
CA THR A 31 0.07 10.35 -10.07
C THR A 31 1.19 10.54 -11.08
N THR A 32 0.88 10.47 -12.39
CA THR A 32 1.89 10.69 -13.44
C THR A 32 2.39 12.13 -13.49
N LEU A 33 1.50 13.12 -13.29
CA LEU A 33 1.94 14.51 -13.22
C LEU A 33 2.73 14.79 -11.94
N ALA A 34 2.34 14.20 -10.81
CA ALA A 34 3.05 14.30 -9.53
C ALA A 34 4.49 13.75 -9.63
N GLY A 35 4.67 12.61 -10.31
CA GLY A 35 6.00 12.01 -10.50
C GLY A 35 6.91 12.75 -11.48
N THR A 36 6.34 13.49 -12.44
CA THR A 36 7.13 14.19 -13.48
C THR A 36 7.30 15.68 -13.22
N LEU A 37 6.36 16.30 -12.49
CA LEU A 37 6.18 17.75 -12.33
C LEU A 37 6.23 18.54 -13.65
N ASN A 38 5.96 17.84 -14.76
CA ASN A 38 6.12 18.36 -16.10
C ASN A 38 4.99 17.82 -16.99
N LEU A 39 4.04 18.70 -17.32
CA LEU A 39 2.86 18.35 -18.09
C LEU A 39 3.18 17.71 -19.46
N SER A 40 4.28 18.12 -20.12
CA SER A 40 4.64 17.53 -21.41
C SER A 40 5.11 16.10 -21.26
N ARG A 41 5.94 15.81 -20.24
CA ARG A 41 6.38 14.45 -19.93
C ARG A 41 5.21 13.57 -19.49
N ALA A 42 4.32 14.10 -18.66
CA ALA A 42 3.13 13.37 -18.22
C ALA A 42 2.22 12.98 -19.40
N VAL A 43 1.99 13.90 -20.33
CA VAL A 43 1.20 13.65 -21.55
C VAL A 43 1.79 12.53 -22.41
N ILE A 44 3.12 12.54 -22.58
CA ILE A 44 3.83 11.48 -23.33
C ILE A 44 3.68 10.14 -22.61
N ALA A 45 3.91 10.09 -21.29
CA ALA A 45 3.80 8.87 -20.51
C ALA A 45 2.37 8.27 -20.51
N LEU A 46 1.35 9.12 -20.52
CA LEU A 46 -0.06 8.70 -20.53
C LEU A 46 -0.61 8.39 -21.91
N GLY A 47 0.09 8.75 -23.00
CA GLY A 47 -0.47 8.68 -24.35
C GLY A 47 -1.73 9.55 -24.52
N SER A 48 -1.78 10.72 -23.87
CA SER A 48 -2.96 11.57 -23.78
C SER A 48 -2.75 12.95 -24.42
N THR A 49 -3.58 13.95 -24.10
CA THR A 49 -3.38 15.35 -24.50
C THR A 49 -3.22 16.26 -23.29
N ARG A 50 -2.55 17.41 -23.45
CA ARG A 50 -2.41 18.41 -22.37
C ARG A 50 -3.75 18.87 -21.81
N GLN A 51 -4.76 19.02 -22.68
CA GLN A 51 -6.10 19.44 -22.27
C GLN A 51 -6.79 18.36 -21.43
N THR A 52 -6.66 17.09 -21.82
CA THR A 52 -7.22 15.97 -21.08
C THR A 52 -6.61 15.86 -19.68
N VAL A 53 -5.27 15.88 -19.59
CA VAL A 53 -4.57 15.81 -18.29
C VAL A 53 -4.97 16.98 -17.39
N ARG A 54 -4.98 18.22 -17.90
CA ARG A 54 -5.41 19.39 -17.11
C ARG A 54 -6.85 19.27 -16.62
N ARG A 55 -7.76 18.84 -17.49
CA ARG A 55 -9.17 18.63 -17.13
C ARG A 55 -9.29 17.56 -16.05
N HIS A 56 -8.56 16.46 -16.16
CA HIS A 56 -8.55 15.41 -15.15
C HIS A 56 -8.08 15.92 -13.78
N ILE A 57 -6.99 16.70 -13.75
CA ILE A 57 -6.51 17.30 -12.49
C ILE A 57 -7.55 18.23 -11.89
N GLN A 58 -8.09 19.15 -12.70
CA GLN A 58 -9.08 20.13 -12.23
C GLN A 58 -10.32 19.43 -11.67
N GLN A 59 -10.84 18.41 -12.37
CA GLN A 59 -11.99 17.66 -11.90
C GLN A 59 -11.69 16.90 -10.61
N LEU A 60 -10.49 16.34 -10.46
CA LEU A 60 -10.08 15.66 -9.23
C LEU A 60 -9.99 16.64 -8.05
N GLU A 61 -9.42 17.83 -8.27
CA GLU A 61 -9.34 18.92 -7.29
C GLU A 61 -10.73 19.44 -6.88
N GLU A 62 -11.65 19.59 -7.85
CA GLU A 62 -13.05 19.97 -7.60
C GLU A 62 -13.80 18.93 -6.74
N LEU A 63 -13.55 17.64 -6.98
CA LEU A 63 -14.14 16.55 -6.17
C LEU A 63 -13.54 16.47 -4.77
N ARG A 64 -12.25 16.77 -4.66
CA ARG A 64 -11.50 16.80 -3.41
C ARG A 64 -11.80 18.03 -2.56
N GLY A 65 -12.21 19.14 -3.18
CA GLY A 65 -12.40 20.43 -2.52
C GLY A 65 -11.09 21.12 -2.12
N GLU A 66 -9.94 20.67 -2.65
CA GLU A 66 -8.62 21.22 -2.36
C GLU A 66 -7.70 21.11 -3.59
N GLN A 67 -6.77 22.07 -3.71
CA GLN A 67 -5.79 22.09 -4.80
C GLN A 67 -4.68 21.06 -4.52
N LEU A 68 -4.33 20.27 -5.53
CA LEU A 68 -3.28 19.26 -5.46
C LEU A 68 -1.98 19.78 -6.09
N PHE A 69 -2.10 20.69 -7.06
CA PHE A 69 -0.96 21.37 -7.65
C PHE A 69 -1.06 22.88 -7.56
N GLU A 70 0.10 23.52 -7.52
CA GLU A 70 0.31 24.93 -7.77
C GLU A 70 1.22 25.10 -9.00
N VAL A 71 1.13 26.25 -9.66
CA VAL A 71 2.01 26.59 -10.78
C VAL A 71 2.89 27.76 -10.41
N HIS A 72 4.18 27.50 -10.21
CA HIS A 72 5.21 28.51 -9.94
C HIS A 72 6.14 28.62 -11.14
N ASP A 73 6.33 29.82 -11.69
CA ASP A 73 7.20 30.07 -12.85
C ASP A 73 6.99 29.08 -14.02
N ARG A 74 5.72 28.76 -14.30
CA ARG A 74 5.28 27.79 -15.34
C ARG A 74 5.65 26.33 -15.05
N GLN A 75 6.08 26.01 -13.84
CA GLN A 75 6.34 24.64 -13.38
C GLN A 75 5.26 24.19 -12.41
N TYR A 76 4.90 22.90 -12.47
CA TYR A 76 3.97 22.31 -11.52
C TYR A 76 4.71 21.98 -10.23
N VAL A 77 4.10 22.32 -9.10
CA VAL A 77 4.58 21.98 -7.75
C VAL A 77 3.41 21.33 -7.01
N LEU A 78 3.69 20.28 -6.23
CA LEU A 78 2.66 19.68 -5.38
C LEU A 78 2.37 20.62 -4.20
N THR A 79 1.09 20.79 -3.88
CA THR A 79 0.70 21.38 -2.59
C THR A 79 0.95 20.38 -1.46
N GLU A 80 0.82 20.81 -0.20
CA GLU A 80 0.86 19.88 0.93
C GLU A 80 -0.23 18.80 0.81
N ALA A 81 -1.44 19.19 0.42
CA ALA A 81 -2.53 18.27 0.16
C ALA A 81 -2.19 17.30 -0.98
N GLY A 82 -1.64 17.80 -2.09
CA GLY A 82 -1.15 17.00 -3.21
C GLY A 82 -0.14 15.95 -2.75
N SER A 83 0.90 16.38 -2.04
CA SER A 83 1.97 15.50 -1.55
C SER A 83 1.44 14.37 -0.65
N ARG A 84 0.54 14.68 0.30
CA ARG A 84 -0.08 13.66 1.17
C ARG A 84 -0.96 12.66 0.41
N SER A 85 -1.41 13.02 -0.79
CA SER A 85 -2.40 12.26 -1.55
C SER A 85 -1.83 11.35 -2.61
N VAL A 86 -0.59 11.61 -3.07
CA VAL A 86 0.04 10.84 -4.13
C VAL A 86 0.03 9.35 -3.79
N ARG A 87 0.49 9.00 -2.58
CA ARG A 87 0.59 7.62 -2.11
C ARG A 87 -0.77 6.90 -2.12
N GLU A 88 -1.83 7.57 -1.67
CA GLU A 88 -3.18 6.99 -1.66
C GLU A 88 -3.70 6.75 -3.07
N ALA A 89 -3.49 7.71 -3.98
CA ALA A 89 -3.89 7.55 -5.39
C ALA A 89 -3.14 6.41 -6.08
N GLU A 90 -1.83 6.27 -5.82
CA GLU A 90 -1.02 5.17 -6.34
C GLU A 90 -1.50 3.81 -5.81
N MET A 91 -1.84 3.70 -4.53
CA MET A 91 -2.39 2.46 -3.96
C MET A 91 -3.73 2.07 -4.61
N ILE A 92 -4.62 3.03 -4.89
CA ILE A 92 -5.89 2.74 -5.58
C ILE A 92 -5.64 2.19 -6.99
N LEU A 93 -4.71 2.79 -7.74
CA LEU A 93 -4.33 2.33 -9.08
C LEU A 93 -3.72 0.93 -9.02
N SER A 94 -2.73 0.70 -8.15
CA SER A 94 -2.08 -0.59 -7.95
C SER A 94 -3.08 -1.69 -7.60
N ARG A 95 -4.04 -1.40 -6.70
CA ARG A 95 -5.09 -2.35 -6.34
C ARG A 95 -6.02 -2.68 -7.51
N THR A 96 -6.31 -1.70 -8.36
CA THR A 96 -7.15 -1.91 -9.55
C THR A 96 -6.42 -2.78 -10.57
N ASP A 97 -5.14 -2.49 -10.85
CA ASP A 97 -4.31 -3.27 -11.76
C ASP A 97 -4.14 -4.71 -11.27
N ALA A 98 -3.89 -4.91 -9.97
CA ALA A 98 -3.79 -6.24 -9.36
C ALA A 98 -5.09 -7.04 -9.46
N TRP A 99 -6.25 -6.38 -9.34
CA TRP A 99 -7.55 -7.03 -9.49
C TRP A 99 -7.80 -7.44 -10.95
N ILE A 100 -7.53 -6.55 -11.92
CA ILE A 100 -7.66 -6.85 -13.36
C ILE A 100 -6.73 -8.01 -13.76
N ALA A 101 -5.52 -8.04 -13.22
CA ALA A 101 -4.54 -9.10 -13.48
C ALA A 101 -4.89 -10.45 -12.81
N GLY A 102 -5.94 -10.53 -12.00
CA GLY A 102 -6.28 -11.74 -11.24
C GLY A 102 -5.29 -12.07 -10.13
N HIS A 103 -4.42 -11.13 -9.76
CA HIS A 103 -3.43 -11.28 -8.69
C HIS A 103 -4.06 -11.22 -7.29
N LYS A 104 -5.32 -10.79 -7.16
CA LYS A 104 -6.06 -10.73 -5.89
C LYS A 104 -7.40 -11.44 -6.02
N ASP A 105 -7.70 -12.33 -5.09
CA ASP A 105 -8.97 -13.04 -4.99
C ASP A 105 -9.26 -13.38 -3.52
N HIS A 106 -10.39 -14.03 -3.23
CA HIS A 106 -10.73 -14.52 -1.89
C HIS A 106 -10.93 -16.03 -1.91
N VAL A 107 -10.37 -16.71 -0.91
CA VAL A 107 -10.66 -18.13 -0.64
C VAL A 107 -11.43 -18.21 0.65
N ALA A 108 -12.69 -18.68 0.58
CA ALA A 108 -13.60 -18.72 1.73
C ALA A 108 -13.75 -17.36 2.46
N GLY A 109 -13.76 -16.25 1.70
CA GLY A 109 -13.89 -14.90 2.23
C GLY A 109 -12.60 -14.30 2.81
N LEU A 110 -11.47 -15.00 2.71
CA LEU A 110 -10.16 -14.53 3.19
C LEU A 110 -9.26 -14.13 2.02
N ALA A 111 -8.53 -13.03 2.18
CA ALA A 111 -7.74 -12.46 1.10
C ALA A 111 -6.64 -13.42 0.64
N ARG A 112 -6.49 -13.55 -0.68
CA ARG A 112 -5.40 -14.25 -1.34
C ARG A 112 -4.75 -13.34 -2.37
N VAL A 113 -3.43 -13.36 -2.41
CA VAL A 113 -2.61 -12.61 -3.34
C VAL A 113 -1.65 -13.57 -4.05
N MET A 114 -1.52 -13.42 -5.36
CA MET A 114 -0.76 -14.29 -6.25
C MET A 114 -0.02 -13.44 -7.30
N PHE A 115 1.29 -13.59 -7.39
CA PHE A 115 2.11 -12.96 -8.44
C PHE A 115 2.88 -14.04 -9.18
N GLU A 116 2.51 -14.27 -10.43
CA GLU A 116 3.15 -15.27 -11.32
C GLU A 116 3.94 -14.61 -12.47
N GLN A 117 3.99 -13.27 -12.52
CA GLN A 117 4.68 -12.53 -13.58
C GLN A 117 6.21 -12.71 -13.53
N ASP A 118 6.79 -12.99 -12.36
CA ASP A 118 8.16 -13.47 -12.23
C ASP A 118 8.13 -15.00 -12.13
N LEU A 119 8.12 -15.67 -13.28
CA LEU A 119 8.02 -17.13 -13.38
C LEU A 119 9.15 -17.86 -12.64
N GLU A 120 10.28 -17.20 -12.37
CA GLU A 120 11.37 -17.77 -11.57
C GLU A 120 11.06 -17.78 -10.07
N ARG A 121 10.17 -16.90 -9.60
CA ARG A 121 9.83 -16.72 -8.19
C ARG A 121 8.34 -16.37 -8.00
N PRO A 122 7.43 -17.31 -8.27
CA PRO A 122 6.03 -17.04 -8.05
C PRO A 122 5.76 -16.81 -6.56
N PHE A 123 4.98 -15.78 -6.25
CA PHE A 123 4.62 -15.42 -4.88
C PHE A 123 3.16 -15.73 -4.62
N TYR A 124 2.89 -16.39 -3.50
CA TYR A 124 1.54 -16.69 -3.03
C TYR A 124 1.44 -16.33 -1.55
N ALA A 125 0.47 -15.47 -1.21
CA ALA A 125 0.11 -15.17 0.17
C ALA A 125 -1.40 -15.34 0.35
N GLN A 126 -1.81 -15.93 1.47
CA GLN A 126 -3.22 -16.13 1.78
C GLN A 126 -3.48 -15.92 3.27
N GLN A 127 -4.59 -15.26 3.59
CA GLN A 127 -5.13 -15.22 4.93
C GLN A 127 -5.79 -16.56 5.27
N HIS A 128 -5.51 -17.07 6.46
CA HIS A 128 -6.09 -18.29 6.99
C HIS A 128 -6.83 -18.01 8.30
N PRO A 129 -7.88 -18.78 8.62
CA PRO A 129 -8.48 -18.75 9.95
C PRO A 129 -7.42 -19.01 11.03
N VAL A 130 -7.47 -18.27 12.15
CA VAL A 130 -6.48 -18.44 13.23
C VAL A 130 -6.45 -19.88 13.77
N ASN A 131 -7.59 -20.58 13.78
CA ASN A 131 -7.66 -21.98 14.23
C ASN A 131 -6.85 -22.95 13.35
N THR A 132 -6.52 -22.59 12.10
CA THR A 132 -5.67 -23.38 11.20
C THR A 132 -4.27 -23.57 11.80
N ILE A 133 -3.77 -22.60 12.55
CA ILE A 133 -2.49 -22.70 13.26
C ILE A 133 -2.49 -23.91 14.21
N TRP A 134 -3.60 -24.18 14.90
CA TRP A 134 -3.69 -25.30 15.84
C TRP A 134 -3.83 -26.65 15.15
N GLN A 135 -4.58 -26.70 14.05
CA GLN A 135 -4.85 -27.93 13.31
C GLN A 135 -3.62 -28.43 12.54
N VAL A 136 -3.00 -27.54 11.75
CA VAL A 136 -1.96 -27.92 10.77
C VAL A 136 -0.70 -27.05 10.83
N GLY A 137 -0.67 -26.05 11.71
CA GLY A 137 0.47 -25.14 11.83
C GLY A 137 1.76 -25.82 12.35
N PRO A 138 2.94 -25.41 11.87
CA PRO A 138 4.22 -25.86 12.42
C PRO A 138 4.34 -25.52 13.93
N PRO A 139 5.12 -26.30 14.71
CA PRO A 139 5.32 -26.03 16.14
C PRO A 139 5.79 -24.61 16.46
N LEU A 140 6.65 -24.03 15.61
CA LEU A 140 7.15 -22.68 15.78
C LEU A 140 6.03 -21.63 15.67
N ILE A 141 5.13 -21.75 14.69
CA ILE A 141 4.01 -20.79 14.52
C ILE A 141 3.01 -20.93 15.68
N LYS A 142 2.75 -22.16 16.12
CA LYS A 142 1.93 -22.44 17.31
C LYS A 142 2.51 -21.74 18.54
N ARG A 143 3.81 -21.92 18.79
CA ARG A 143 4.50 -21.28 19.92
C ARG A 143 4.52 -19.76 19.78
N ALA A 144 4.75 -19.24 18.57
CA ALA A 144 4.79 -17.81 18.29
C ALA A 144 3.47 -17.12 18.62
N LEU A 145 2.33 -17.71 18.22
CA LEU A 145 1.02 -17.14 18.57
C LEU A 145 0.76 -17.18 20.08
N GLN A 146 1.14 -18.26 20.77
CA GLN A 146 0.99 -18.36 22.23
C GLN A 146 1.76 -17.26 22.97
N VAL A 147 3.05 -17.10 22.66
CA VAL A 147 3.89 -16.10 23.33
C VAL A 147 3.52 -14.68 22.93
N TRP A 148 3.04 -14.46 21.70
CA TRP A 148 2.53 -13.16 21.26
C TRP A 148 1.31 -12.72 22.08
N VAL A 149 0.39 -13.64 22.34
CA VAL A 149 -0.79 -13.39 23.20
C VAL A 149 -0.37 -13.20 24.65
N GLU A 150 0.52 -14.05 25.18
CA GLU A 150 1.06 -13.92 26.54
C GLU A 150 1.76 -12.57 26.75
N ALA A 151 2.51 -12.12 25.74
CA ALA A 151 3.19 -10.84 25.73
C ALA A 151 2.25 -9.65 25.50
N GLN A 152 0.96 -9.87 25.21
CA GLN A 152 0.01 -8.81 24.84
C GLN A 152 0.54 -7.93 23.71
N ALA A 153 1.14 -8.55 22.68
CA ALA A 153 1.81 -7.87 21.56
C ALA A 153 3.02 -6.98 21.95
N GLN A 154 3.55 -7.09 23.18
CA GLN A 154 4.77 -6.38 23.58
C GLN A 154 6.01 -7.17 23.15
N ILE A 155 6.71 -6.68 22.13
CA ILE A 155 7.89 -7.33 21.53
C ILE A 155 9.04 -7.53 22.53
N GLU A 156 9.15 -6.67 23.55
CA GLU A 156 10.18 -6.74 24.59
C GLU A 156 9.78 -7.59 25.82
N HIS A 157 8.59 -8.19 25.81
CA HIS A 157 8.15 -9.03 26.91
C HIS A 157 9.02 -10.29 27.04
N PRO A 158 9.38 -10.76 28.26
CA PRO A 158 10.24 -11.94 28.44
C PRO A 158 9.74 -13.21 27.72
N ALA A 159 8.41 -13.40 27.61
CA ALA A 159 7.83 -14.54 26.88
C ALA A 159 8.27 -14.60 25.39
N MET A 160 8.58 -13.45 24.78
CA MET A 160 9.02 -13.36 23.39
C MET A 160 10.41 -13.94 23.17
N GLN A 161 11.24 -14.08 24.22
CA GLN A 161 12.58 -14.67 24.12
C GLN A 161 12.55 -16.08 23.51
N ALA A 162 11.46 -16.83 23.72
CA ALA A 162 11.30 -18.17 23.17
C ALA A 162 11.21 -18.22 21.64
N ILE A 163 10.87 -17.10 20.99
CA ILE A 163 10.78 -17.01 19.53
C ILE A 163 11.71 -15.95 18.94
N ASP A 164 12.36 -15.15 19.77
CA ASP A 164 13.23 -14.05 19.36
C ASP A 164 14.29 -14.46 18.31
N PRO A 165 14.96 -15.64 18.40
CA PRO A 165 15.91 -16.07 17.39
C PRO A 165 15.31 -16.25 15.99
N TYR A 166 13.99 -16.41 15.87
CA TYR A 166 13.29 -16.66 14.61
C TYR A 166 12.49 -15.44 14.12
N LEU A 167 12.35 -14.41 14.95
CA LEU A 167 11.44 -13.30 14.71
C LEU A 167 12.00 -12.31 13.70
N VAL A 168 11.20 -11.95 12.69
CA VAL A 168 11.43 -10.77 11.86
C VAL A 168 10.27 -9.81 12.13
N ALA A 169 10.57 -8.60 12.56
CA ALA A 169 9.56 -7.62 12.90
C ALA A 169 9.81 -6.29 12.18
N TYR A 170 8.73 -5.75 11.62
CA TYR A 170 8.68 -4.42 11.04
C TYR A 170 7.73 -3.55 11.84
N ARG A 171 8.03 -2.26 11.94
CA ARG A 171 7.18 -1.27 12.59
C ARG A 171 6.89 -0.13 11.63
N LYS A 172 5.61 0.24 11.52
CA LYS A 172 5.20 1.40 10.75
C LYS A 172 5.63 2.70 11.45
N PHE A 173 6.32 3.58 10.73
CA PHE A 173 6.81 4.87 11.20
C PHE A 173 6.79 5.89 10.05
N HIS A 174 6.11 7.03 10.24
CA HIS A 174 5.94 8.10 9.23
C HIS A 174 5.57 7.63 7.80
N GLY A 175 4.72 6.60 7.70
CA GLY A 175 4.24 6.08 6.41
C GLY A 175 5.14 5.03 5.77
N ASP A 176 6.25 4.68 6.42
CA ASP A 176 7.18 3.64 5.99
C ASP A 176 7.21 2.48 7.01
N TRP A 177 7.70 1.31 6.59
CA TRP A 177 7.89 0.13 7.42
C TRP A 177 9.37 -0.05 7.70
N LEU A 178 9.77 0.18 8.96
CA LEU A 178 11.15 0.01 9.39
C LEU A 178 11.36 -1.39 9.94
N CYS A 179 12.43 -2.06 9.51
CA CYS A 179 12.86 -3.30 10.12
C CYS A 179 13.39 -3.01 11.52
N VAL A 180 12.77 -3.59 12.56
CA VAL A 180 13.15 -3.33 13.96
C VAL A 180 13.78 -4.54 14.64
N ARG A 181 13.63 -5.74 14.06
CA ARG A 181 14.19 -6.97 14.61
C ARG A 181 14.39 -8.02 13.54
N ILE A 182 15.55 -8.67 13.58
CA ILE A 182 15.84 -9.87 12.80
C ILE A 182 16.54 -10.87 13.71
N GLY A 183 15.88 -11.98 13.99
CA GLY A 183 16.44 -13.10 14.72
C GLY A 183 17.50 -13.83 13.89
N GLU A 184 18.58 -14.26 14.55
CA GLU A 184 19.74 -14.87 13.90
C GLU A 184 19.45 -16.21 13.21
N GLN A 185 18.37 -16.89 13.61
CA GLN A 185 17.88 -18.16 13.04
C GLN A 185 16.66 -17.98 12.13
N SER A 186 16.27 -16.73 11.81
CA SER A 186 15.19 -16.46 10.87
C SER A 186 15.55 -16.92 9.45
N ALA A 187 14.52 -17.19 8.64
CA ALA A 187 14.73 -17.43 7.20
C ALA A 187 15.44 -16.24 6.53
N TYR A 188 15.14 -15.02 6.98
CA TYR A 188 15.76 -13.78 6.50
C TYR A 188 17.28 -13.76 6.74
N ALA A 189 17.72 -14.07 7.96
CA ALA A 189 19.14 -14.16 8.29
C ALA A 189 19.83 -15.34 7.57
N THR A 190 19.12 -16.45 7.40
CA THR A 190 19.63 -17.63 6.70
C THR A 190 19.89 -17.35 5.21
N TRP A 191 18.95 -16.68 4.54
CA TRP A 191 19.02 -16.44 3.10
C TRP A 191 19.91 -15.27 2.70
N LEU A 192 19.92 -14.18 3.47
CA LEU A 192 20.70 -12.97 3.15
C LEU A 192 22.06 -12.90 3.87
N GLY A 193 22.29 -13.84 4.78
CA GLY A 193 23.49 -13.88 5.61
C GLY A 193 23.42 -12.94 6.82
N SER A 194 24.17 -13.30 7.85
CA SER A 194 24.18 -12.63 9.15
C SER A 194 24.64 -11.17 9.08
N THR A 195 25.60 -10.84 8.20
CA THR A 195 26.08 -9.47 8.00
C THR A 195 24.98 -8.54 7.50
N TRP A 196 24.18 -9.01 6.54
CA TRP A 196 23.05 -8.22 6.04
C TRP A 196 21.96 -8.11 7.10
N ALA A 197 21.58 -9.22 7.73
CA ALA A 197 20.54 -9.24 8.78
C ALA A 197 20.80 -8.20 9.88
N ARG A 198 22.05 -8.10 10.37
CA ARG A 198 22.43 -7.08 11.36
C ARG A 198 22.35 -5.65 10.82
N SER A 199 22.68 -5.46 9.54
CA SER A 199 22.69 -4.15 8.88
C SER A 199 21.31 -3.69 8.39
N ALA A 200 20.33 -4.59 8.36
CA ALA A 200 18.97 -4.32 7.90
C ALA A 200 18.10 -3.68 8.98
N ILE A 201 18.44 -3.82 10.27
CA ILE A 201 17.74 -3.14 11.36
C ILE A 201 17.86 -1.62 11.16
N GLY A 202 16.71 -0.93 11.21
CA GLY A 202 16.56 0.50 10.96
C GLY A 202 16.38 0.88 9.49
N ARG A 203 16.49 -0.06 8.55
CA ARG A 203 16.23 0.19 7.13
C ARG A 203 14.74 0.14 6.81
N SER A 204 14.38 0.87 5.77
CA SER A 204 13.06 0.78 5.13
C SER A 204 12.87 -0.59 4.48
N LEU A 205 11.64 -1.11 4.51
CA LEU A 205 11.23 -2.26 3.70
C LEU A 205 11.49 -2.00 2.21
N HIS A 206 11.44 -0.74 1.76
CA HIS A 206 11.74 -0.38 0.37
C HIS A 206 13.22 -0.54 -0.02
N ASP A 207 14.14 -0.55 0.96
CA ASP A 207 15.58 -0.76 0.78
C ASP A 207 15.99 -2.24 0.86
N ASP A 208 15.02 -3.16 0.99
CA ASP A 208 15.27 -4.58 1.15
C ASP A 208 15.86 -5.22 -0.13
N LYS A 209 16.91 -6.03 0.03
CA LYS A 209 17.49 -6.83 -1.04
C LYS A 209 16.57 -7.93 -1.55
N MET A 210 15.60 -8.36 -0.75
CA MET A 210 14.55 -9.28 -1.14
C MET A 210 13.31 -8.59 -1.70
N ARG A 211 13.37 -7.26 -1.93
CA ARG A 211 12.21 -6.53 -2.39
C ARG A 211 11.59 -7.20 -3.61
N SER A 212 10.32 -7.47 -3.51
CA SER A 212 9.49 -7.89 -4.63
C SER A 212 8.28 -6.96 -4.77
N PRO A 213 7.63 -6.94 -5.95
CA PRO A 213 6.35 -6.25 -6.11
C PRO A 213 5.30 -6.72 -5.08
N SER A 214 5.41 -7.93 -4.53
CA SER A 214 4.47 -8.45 -3.53
C SER A 214 4.55 -7.78 -2.16
N ASP A 215 5.67 -7.13 -1.82
CA ASP A 215 5.86 -6.53 -0.50
C ASP A 215 4.91 -5.37 -0.23
N GLU A 216 4.63 -4.55 -1.25
CA GLU A 216 3.64 -3.47 -1.17
C GLU A 216 2.24 -4.02 -0.88
N PHE A 217 1.90 -5.18 -1.46
CA PHE A 217 0.61 -5.82 -1.22
C PHE A 217 0.49 -6.48 0.15
N VAL A 218 1.58 -7.06 0.65
CA VAL A 218 1.63 -7.57 2.02
C VAL A 218 1.50 -6.41 3.01
N ALA A 219 2.23 -5.31 2.79
CA ALA A 219 2.13 -4.10 3.60
C ALA A 219 0.73 -3.49 3.55
N GLU A 220 0.07 -3.44 2.39
CA GLU A 220 -1.33 -3.01 2.25
C GLU A 220 -2.31 -3.82 3.11
N ALA A 221 -2.14 -5.14 3.16
CA ALA A 221 -2.98 -6.01 3.98
C ALA A 221 -2.88 -5.63 5.47
N TYR A 222 -1.67 -5.36 5.96
CA TYR A 222 -1.45 -4.86 7.33
C TYR A 222 -1.95 -3.44 7.53
N ASP A 223 -1.75 -2.54 6.55
CA ASP A 223 -2.26 -1.17 6.58
C ASP A 223 -3.78 -1.14 6.69
N SER A 224 -4.48 -2.02 5.97
CA SER A 224 -5.94 -2.13 6.03
C SER A 224 -6.45 -2.61 7.40
N ALA A 225 -5.71 -3.50 8.07
CA ALA A 225 -6.03 -3.94 9.42
C ALA A 225 -5.79 -2.83 10.46
N LEU A 226 -4.71 -2.05 10.29
CA LEU A 226 -4.37 -0.93 11.17
C LEU A 226 -5.31 0.26 11.01
N LEU A 227 -5.70 0.59 9.78
CA LEU A 227 -6.69 1.64 9.47
C LEU A 227 -8.11 1.18 9.79
N GLY A 228 -8.37 -0.12 9.66
CA GLY A 228 -9.66 -0.74 9.94
C GLY A 228 -10.06 -0.64 11.41
N GLY A 229 -9.10 -0.61 12.35
CA GLY A 229 -9.23 -0.17 13.75
C GLY A 229 -10.37 -0.76 14.61
N GLN A 230 -11.20 -1.62 14.04
CA GLN A 230 -12.37 -2.23 14.60
C GLN A 230 -12.25 -3.70 14.21
N ALA A 231 -11.98 -4.53 15.21
CA ALA A 231 -12.41 -5.92 15.12
C ALA A 231 -13.88 -5.89 14.64
N ARG A 232 -14.16 -6.53 13.50
CA ARG A 232 -15.54 -6.94 13.22
C ARG A 232 -15.92 -8.06 14.17
#